data_AF-A0A2S6EYF3-F1
#
_entry.id   AF-A0A2S6EYF3-F1
#
_cell.length_a   1.000
_cell.length_b   1.000
_cell.length_c   1.000
_cell.angle_alpha   90.00
_cell.angle_beta   90.00
_cell.angle_gamma   90.00
#
_symmetry.space_group_name_H-M   'P 1'
#
loop_
_entity.id
_entity.type
_entity.pdbx_description
1 polymer ?
#
loop_
_entity_poly.entity_id
_entity_poly.type
_entity_poly.pdbx_seq_one_letter_code
_entity_poly.pdbx_strand_id
1 'polypeptide(L)'
;MSQYTRLFEFLCDLIDIQINKYLELAKLKVGEDAIINAALIYEEVNELLGFAEKLLKEIEANSKSDSMDMTIFDHVFEQVKFYVEQEYLRSYAEWLLIENNSKDTVYNRTKEQLLRLSEIKSFSDKGFSQPSTEIQQQCQHDSVQIVYSILNLAREVRKNPDMEFDDSIPHNKLNVLRRNATTRYVEFGNEIDKLHQHSEAFLQQSGLGVFDAELIYESALSKAKDHDIKLNTLLGRYKENKETISAPQSLSLDNKVDEENITTEKKPSTEVSDKKNSFFSTSNLLFFGGVVLAAVIFIPRLLTHLKANKL
;
A
#
# COMPACT_ATOMS: atom_id res chain seq x y z
N MET A 1 4.76 -3.09 24.60
CA MET A 1 3.85 -2.41 23.63
C MET A 1 2.85 -3.46 23.17
N SER A 2 1.54 -3.20 23.28
CA SER A 2 0.53 -4.22 22.95
C SER A 2 0.52 -4.53 21.44
N GLN A 3 0.04 -5.72 21.06
CA GLN A 3 -0.12 -6.09 19.64
C GLN A 3 -1.05 -5.12 18.91
N TYR A 4 -2.11 -4.64 19.59
CA TYR A 4 -3.03 -3.63 19.08
C TYR A 4 -2.33 -2.34 18.72
N THR A 5 -1.45 -1.87 19.61
CA THR A 5 -0.67 -0.65 19.39
C THR A 5 0.22 -0.78 18.16
N ARG A 6 0.92 -1.92 18.01
CA ARG A 6 1.78 -2.18 16.84
C ARG A 6 0.97 -2.27 15.55
N LEU A 7 -0.20 -2.91 15.59
CA LEU A 7 -1.11 -3.00 14.44
C LEU A 7 -1.68 -1.63 14.06
N PHE A 8 -2.03 -0.80 15.03
CA PHE A 8 -2.52 0.56 14.79
C PHE A 8 -1.44 1.43 14.13
N GLU A 9 -0.21 1.40 14.64
CA GLU A 9 0.93 2.12 14.05
C GLU A 9 1.20 1.64 12.61
N PHE A 10 1.21 0.32 12.39
CA PHE A 10 1.34 -0.26 11.05
C PHE A 10 0.22 0.21 10.10
N LEU A 11 -1.02 0.21 10.57
CA LEU A 11 -2.18 0.61 9.80
C LEU A 11 -2.11 2.10 9.42
N CYS A 12 -1.67 2.97 10.34
CA CYS A 12 -1.47 4.38 10.04
C CYS A 12 -0.38 4.60 8.97
N ASP A 13 0.74 3.87 9.07
CA ASP A 13 1.78 3.88 8.02
C ASP A 13 1.19 3.44 6.67
N LEU A 14 0.40 2.36 6.65
CA LEU A 14 -0.22 1.85 5.44
C LEU A 14 -1.19 2.87 4.81
N ILE A 15 -2.01 3.54 5.63
CA ILE A 15 -2.95 4.57 5.16
C ILE A 15 -2.20 5.73 4.50
N ASP A 16 -1.14 6.25 5.13
CA ASP A 16 -0.31 7.32 4.56
C ASP A 16 0.28 6.92 3.20
N ILE A 17 0.76 5.68 3.08
CA ILE A 17 1.27 5.14 1.81
C ILE A 17 0.18 5.14 0.73
N GLN A 18 -1.02 4.66 1.05
CA GLN A 18 -2.11 4.56 0.08
C GLN A 18 -2.65 5.95 -0.32
N ILE A 19 -2.69 6.92 0.60
CA ILE A 19 -3.05 8.32 0.29
C ILE A 19 -2.11 8.88 -0.78
N ASN A 20 -0.81 8.77 -0.55
CA ASN A 20 0.19 9.25 -1.50
C ASN A 20 0.10 8.50 -2.84
N LYS A 21 -0.19 7.20 -2.80
CA LYS A 21 -0.32 6.37 -3.99
C LYS A 21 -1.45 6.84 -4.91
N TYR A 22 -2.69 6.94 -4.43
CA TYR A 22 -3.79 7.34 -5.32
C TYR A 22 -3.65 8.77 -5.82
N LEU A 23 -3.07 9.67 -5.02
CA LEU A 23 -2.83 11.05 -5.43
C LEU A 23 -1.83 11.12 -6.58
N GLU A 24 -0.72 10.40 -6.50
CA GLU A 24 0.25 10.35 -7.59
C GLU A 24 -0.36 9.67 -8.83
N LEU A 25 -1.12 8.58 -8.69
CA LEU A 25 -1.80 7.95 -9.83
C LEU A 25 -2.73 8.92 -10.57
N ALA A 26 -3.54 9.70 -9.85
CA ALA A 26 -4.40 10.72 -10.42
C ALA A 26 -3.61 11.86 -11.10
N LYS A 27 -2.44 12.20 -10.57
CA LYS A 27 -1.56 13.29 -11.08
C LYS A 27 -0.85 12.93 -12.38
N LEU A 28 -0.39 11.69 -12.48
CA LEU A 28 0.55 11.29 -13.54
C LEU A 28 -0.11 11.24 -14.94
N LYS A 29 -1.44 11.42 -15.02
CA LYS A 29 -2.24 11.40 -16.27
C LYS A 29 -1.92 10.16 -17.13
N VAL A 30 -1.62 9.03 -16.49
CA VAL A 30 -1.15 7.82 -17.17
C VAL A 30 -2.35 7.00 -17.65
N GLY A 31 -3.10 7.55 -18.61
CA GLY A 31 -4.23 6.84 -19.22
C GLY A 31 -5.41 6.58 -18.27
N GLU A 32 -6.53 6.20 -18.86
CA GLU A 32 -7.82 5.97 -18.20
C GLU A 32 -7.71 4.92 -17.08
N ASP A 33 -7.00 3.81 -17.33
CA ASP A 33 -6.82 2.74 -16.34
C ASP A 33 -6.11 3.19 -15.04
N ALA A 34 -5.13 4.10 -15.10
CA ALA A 34 -4.47 4.58 -13.89
C ALA A 34 -5.39 5.47 -13.05
N ILE A 35 -6.25 6.25 -13.72
CA ILE A 35 -7.19 7.16 -13.07
C ILE A 35 -8.33 6.34 -12.42
N ILE A 36 -8.75 5.26 -13.08
CA ILE A 36 -9.70 4.29 -12.55
C ILE A 36 -9.15 3.61 -11.29
N ASN A 37 -7.91 3.12 -11.34
CA ASN A 37 -7.27 2.47 -10.20
C ASN A 37 -7.08 3.44 -9.01
N ALA A 38 -6.86 4.74 -9.28
CA ALA A 38 -6.77 5.75 -8.22
C ALA A 38 -8.09 5.86 -7.43
N ALA A 39 -9.23 5.73 -8.09
CA ALA A 39 -10.53 5.74 -7.42
C ALA A 39 -10.73 4.52 -6.52
N LEU A 40 -10.30 3.33 -6.94
CA LEU A 40 -10.38 2.13 -6.09
C LEU A 40 -9.50 2.29 -4.84
N ILE A 41 -8.25 2.74 -4.99
CA ILE A 41 -7.35 2.96 -3.84
C ILE A 41 -7.90 4.04 -2.89
N TYR A 42 -8.61 5.04 -3.41
CA TYR A 42 -9.33 6.00 -2.57
C TYR A 42 -10.36 5.31 -1.67
N GLU A 43 -11.15 4.36 -2.19
CA GLU A 43 -12.09 3.58 -1.39
C GLU A 43 -11.40 2.62 -0.40
N GLU A 44 -10.28 2.01 -0.80
CA GLU A 44 -9.44 1.23 0.13
C GLU A 44 -8.99 2.09 1.34
N VAL A 45 -8.63 3.36 1.12
CA VAL A 45 -8.24 4.26 2.22
C VAL A 45 -9.43 4.56 3.15
N ASN A 46 -10.64 4.73 2.62
CA ASN A 46 -11.84 4.90 3.46
C ASN A 46 -12.04 3.70 4.38
N GLU A 47 -11.87 2.49 3.86
CA GLU A 47 -12.01 1.25 4.61
C GLU A 47 -10.94 1.10 5.70
N LEU A 48 -9.66 1.35 5.33
CA LEU A 48 -8.53 1.33 6.26
C LEU A 48 -8.68 2.35 7.39
N LEU A 49 -9.15 3.57 7.10
CA LEU A 49 -9.47 4.57 8.13
C LEU A 49 -10.57 4.09 9.07
N GLY A 50 -11.58 3.39 8.54
CA GLY A 50 -12.64 2.76 9.35
C GLY A 50 -12.08 1.68 10.28
N PHE A 51 -11.15 0.84 9.81
CA PHE A 51 -10.47 -0.14 10.65
C PHE A 51 -9.58 0.51 11.71
N ALA A 52 -8.88 1.59 11.37
CA ALA A 52 -8.04 2.33 12.30
C ALA A 52 -8.86 2.95 13.44
N GLU A 53 -10.01 3.54 13.12
CA GLU A 53 -10.95 4.08 14.11
C GLU A 53 -11.50 2.98 15.04
N LYS A 54 -11.88 1.81 14.50
CA LYS A 54 -12.34 0.67 15.32
C LYS A 54 -11.24 0.18 16.27
N LEU A 55 -10.03 0.00 15.75
CA LEU A 55 -8.89 -0.47 16.54
C LEU A 55 -8.48 0.55 17.61
N LEU A 56 -8.52 1.85 17.29
CA LEU A 56 -8.21 2.91 18.25
C LEU A 56 -9.24 2.98 19.37
N LYS A 57 -10.54 2.90 19.05
CA LYS A 57 -11.59 2.86 20.07
C LYS A 57 -11.42 1.70 21.05
N GLU A 58 -10.99 0.55 20.54
CA GLU A 58 -10.70 -0.63 21.37
C GLU A 58 -9.49 -0.38 22.29
N ILE A 59 -8.41 0.22 21.76
CA ILE A 59 -7.26 0.66 22.56
C ILE A 59 -7.67 1.68 23.63
N GLU A 60 -8.51 2.65 23.29
CA GLU A 60 -8.96 3.71 24.19
C GLU A 60 -9.83 3.14 25.32
N ALA A 61 -10.81 2.32 24.98
CA ALA A 61 -11.76 1.73 25.92
C ALA A 61 -11.08 0.78 26.91
N ASN A 62 -10.09 0.00 26.44
CA ASN A 62 -9.37 -0.98 27.24
C ASN A 62 -7.98 -0.52 27.70
N SER A 63 -7.71 0.79 27.65
CA SER A 63 -6.44 1.40 28.11
C SER A 63 -6.06 1.07 29.56
N LYS A 64 -7.03 0.66 30.40
CA LYS A 64 -6.85 0.30 31.82
C LYS A 64 -7.26 -1.14 32.14
N SER A 65 -7.58 -1.95 31.12
CA SER A 65 -8.07 -3.32 31.26
C SER A 65 -7.13 -4.30 30.56
N ASP A 66 -6.88 -5.46 31.17
CA ASP A 66 -6.12 -6.55 30.54
C ASP A 66 -6.95 -7.36 29.53
N SER A 67 -8.26 -7.08 29.39
CA SER A 67 -9.15 -7.79 28.47
C SER A 67 -9.49 -6.95 27.24
N MET A 68 -8.70 -7.07 26.17
CA MET A 68 -9.07 -6.53 24.86
C MET A 68 -9.87 -7.57 24.05
N ASP A 69 -10.83 -7.11 23.25
CA ASP A 69 -11.63 -7.96 22.38
C ASP A 69 -10.80 -8.44 21.17
N MET A 70 -10.22 -9.63 21.32
CA MET A 70 -9.40 -10.28 20.28
C MET A 70 -10.14 -10.47 18.96
N THR A 71 -11.48 -10.46 18.93
CA THR A 71 -12.23 -10.57 17.67
C THR A 71 -12.06 -9.32 16.80
N ILE A 72 -12.00 -8.12 17.40
CA ILE A 72 -11.74 -6.87 16.68
C ILE A 72 -10.31 -6.87 16.14
N PHE A 73 -9.35 -7.27 16.96
CA PHE A 73 -7.95 -7.37 16.55
C PHE A 73 -7.77 -8.35 15.40
N ASP A 74 -8.28 -9.56 15.54
CA ASP A 74 -8.15 -10.59 14.51
C ASP A 74 -8.81 -10.16 13.21
N HIS A 75 -10.00 -9.56 13.29
CA HIS A 75 -10.68 -9.05 12.11
C HIS A 75 -9.85 -7.97 11.41
N VAL A 76 -9.41 -6.92 12.13
CA VAL A 76 -8.61 -5.82 11.56
C VAL A 76 -7.28 -6.33 11.02
N PHE A 77 -6.62 -7.24 11.75
CA PHE A 77 -5.36 -7.83 11.32
C PHE A 77 -5.48 -8.52 9.97
N GLU A 78 -6.50 -9.38 9.80
CA GLU A 78 -6.74 -10.07 8.53
C GLU A 78 -7.07 -9.07 7.39
N GLN A 79 -7.79 -7.98 7.68
CA GLN A 79 -8.10 -6.96 6.67
C GLN A 79 -6.84 -6.20 6.23
N VAL A 80 -5.98 -5.83 7.17
CA VAL A 80 -4.72 -5.15 6.86
C VAL A 80 -3.78 -6.07 6.10
N LYS A 81 -3.67 -7.34 6.52
CA LYS A 81 -2.87 -8.37 5.84
C LYS A 81 -3.35 -8.56 4.40
N PHE A 82 -4.66 -8.62 4.17
CA PHE A 82 -5.25 -8.73 2.83
C PHE A 82 -4.72 -7.67 1.85
N TYR A 83 -4.74 -6.37 2.21
CA TYR A 83 -4.27 -5.33 1.29
C TYR A 83 -2.77 -5.38 1.01
N VAL A 84 -1.97 -5.69 2.03
CA VAL A 84 -0.51 -5.83 1.86
C VAL A 84 -0.21 -7.02 0.95
N GLU A 85 -0.95 -8.11 1.09
CA GLU A 85 -0.86 -9.29 0.23
C GLU A 85 -1.25 -9.00 -1.23
N GLN A 86 -2.31 -8.22 -1.48
CA GLN A 86 -2.68 -7.84 -2.84
C GLN A 86 -1.58 -6.99 -3.50
N GLU A 87 -1.01 -6.02 -2.77
CA GLU A 87 0.11 -5.21 -3.26
C GLU A 87 1.37 -6.06 -3.49
N TYR A 88 1.65 -6.99 -2.59
CA TYR A 88 2.75 -7.95 -2.74
C TYR A 88 2.57 -8.78 -4.01
N LEU A 89 1.39 -9.34 -4.25
CA LEU A 89 1.12 -10.15 -5.43
C LEU A 89 1.34 -9.37 -6.73
N ARG A 90 0.81 -8.13 -6.81
CA ARG A 90 1.00 -7.24 -7.97
C ARG A 90 2.48 -6.94 -8.21
N SER A 91 3.20 -6.53 -7.16
CA SER A 91 4.62 -6.18 -7.27
C SER A 91 5.54 -7.38 -7.49
N TYR A 92 5.14 -8.58 -7.05
CA TYR A 92 5.85 -9.81 -7.33
C TYR A 92 5.75 -10.19 -8.81
N ALA A 93 4.55 -10.08 -9.40
CA ALA A 93 4.37 -10.27 -10.84
C ALA A 93 5.22 -9.28 -11.65
N GLU A 94 5.29 -8.01 -11.23
CA GLU A 94 6.17 -7.02 -11.85
C GLU A 94 7.65 -7.41 -11.72
N TRP A 95 8.08 -7.85 -10.53
CA TRP A 95 9.45 -8.31 -10.32
C TRP A 95 9.76 -9.49 -11.25
N LEU A 96 8.84 -10.45 -11.41
CA LEU A 96 8.99 -11.56 -12.38
C LEU A 96 9.13 -11.05 -13.83
N LEU A 97 8.43 -9.97 -14.19
CA LEU A 97 8.52 -9.38 -15.53
C LEU A 97 9.85 -8.66 -15.78
N ILE A 98 10.28 -7.81 -14.85
CA ILE A 98 11.50 -7.00 -14.98
C ILE A 98 12.22 -7.00 -13.63
N GLU A 99 13.43 -7.57 -13.61
CA GLU A 99 14.28 -7.49 -12.43
C GLU A 99 14.64 -6.03 -12.14
N ASN A 100 14.38 -5.62 -10.90
CA ASN A 100 14.83 -4.35 -10.36
C ASN A 100 15.70 -4.64 -9.14
N ASN A 101 17.01 -4.47 -9.31
CA ASN A 101 18.03 -4.72 -8.28
C ASN A 101 18.10 -3.59 -7.23
N SER A 102 17.26 -2.56 -7.35
CA SER A 102 17.10 -1.58 -6.28
C SER A 102 16.57 -2.28 -5.03
N LYS A 103 17.13 -1.92 -3.87
CA LYS A 103 16.53 -2.31 -2.59
C LYS A 103 15.16 -1.64 -2.41
N ASP A 104 14.94 -0.54 -3.12
CA ASP A 104 13.82 0.38 -2.91
C ASP A 104 12.67 0.06 -3.88
N THR A 105 12.22 -1.19 -3.90
CA THR A 105 11.12 -1.64 -4.77
C THR A 105 9.84 -1.86 -3.97
N VAL A 106 8.69 -1.77 -4.65
CA VAL A 106 7.39 -2.11 -4.05
C VAL A 106 7.38 -3.57 -3.57
N TYR A 107 8.02 -4.47 -4.29
CA TYR A 107 8.18 -5.87 -3.90
C TYR A 107 8.93 -6.02 -2.56
N ASN A 108 10.09 -5.37 -2.41
CA ASN A 108 10.85 -5.45 -1.15
C ASN A 108 10.08 -4.77 0.00
N ARG A 109 9.45 -3.62 -0.24
CA ARG A 109 8.63 -2.92 0.76
C ARG A 109 7.49 -3.80 1.25
N THR A 110 6.72 -4.40 0.35
CA THR A 110 5.57 -5.24 0.72
C THR A 110 6.01 -6.52 1.40
N LYS A 111 7.15 -7.10 1.00
CA LYS A 111 7.78 -8.22 1.71
C LYS A 111 8.15 -7.84 3.15
N GLU A 112 8.76 -6.68 3.36
CA GLU A 112 9.06 -6.16 4.71
C GLU A 112 7.79 -5.88 5.52
N GLN A 113 6.75 -5.32 4.89
CA GLN A 113 5.46 -5.09 5.53
C GLN A 113 4.81 -6.39 6.01
N LEU A 114 4.86 -7.47 5.21
CA LEU A 114 4.38 -8.80 5.62
C LEU A 114 5.22 -9.38 6.77
N LEU A 115 6.54 -9.18 6.77
CA LEU A 115 7.41 -9.57 7.89
C LEU A 115 7.04 -8.79 9.17
N ARG A 116 6.85 -7.47 9.09
CA ARG A 116 6.38 -6.66 10.24
C ARG A 116 5.03 -7.15 10.77
N LEU A 117 4.10 -7.55 9.91
CA LEU A 117 2.83 -8.13 10.33
C LEU A 117 3.00 -9.48 11.03
N SER A 118 3.91 -10.34 10.55
CA SER A 118 4.14 -11.66 11.16
C SER A 118 4.76 -11.55 12.56
N GLU A 119 5.52 -10.49 12.83
CA GLU A 119 6.01 -10.13 14.16
C GLU A 119 4.90 -9.61 15.10
N ILE A 120 3.79 -9.10 14.56
CA ILE A 120 2.62 -8.66 15.34
C ILE A 120 1.77 -9.88 15.72
N LYS A 121 1.44 -10.73 14.74
CA LYS A 121 0.72 -11.99 14.93
C LYS A 121 1.22 -13.00 13.90
N SER A 122 1.62 -14.18 14.35
CA SER A 122 2.09 -15.24 13.47
C SER A 122 0.95 -15.73 12.56
N PHE A 123 1.26 -15.85 11.27
CA PHE A 123 0.39 -16.47 10.27
C PHE A 123 1.22 -17.37 9.36
N SER A 124 0.54 -18.30 8.68
CA SER A 124 1.19 -19.13 7.68
C SER A 124 1.34 -18.37 6.38
N ASP A 125 2.47 -18.56 5.69
CA ASP A 125 2.65 -18.15 4.29
C ASP A 125 1.77 -18.97 3.32
N LYS A 126 1.03 -19.97 3.82
CA LYS A 126 0.16 -20.83 3.03
C LYS A 126 -1.22 -20.18 2.87
N GLY A 127 -1.37 -19.48 1.75
CA GLY A 127 -2.66 -18.98 1.27
C GLY A 127 -2.86 -17.49 1.56
N PHE A 128 -3.45 -16.82 0.58
CA PHE A 128 -3.83 -15.41 0.69
C PHE A 128 -5.10 -15.25 1.53
N SER A 129 -5.17 -14.13 2.25
CA SER A 129 -6.35 -13.70 3.00
C SER A 129 -7.53 -13.58 2.04
N GLN A 130 -8.72 -13.89 2.55
CA GLN A 130 -9.95 -13.79 1.76
C GLN A 130 -10.58 -12.40 1.93
N PRO A 131 -11.17 -11.83 0.87
CA PRO A 131 -11.84 -10.54 0.98
C PRO A 131 -13.11 -10.68 1.84
N SER A 132 -13.33 -9.70 2.72
CA SER A 132 -14.51 -9.63 3.59
C SER A 132 -15.51 -8.54 3.20
N THR A 133 -15.13 -7.64 2.30
CA THR A 133 -15.98 -6.53 1.81
C THR A 133 -16.01 -6.47 0.27
N GLU A 134 -16.99 -5.78 -0.29
CA GLU A 134 -17.11 -5.57 -1.75
C GLU A 134 -15.90 -4.84 -2.32
N ILE A 135 -15.38 -3.84 -1.60
CA ILE A 135 -14.15 -3.10 -1.98
C ILE A 135 -12.96 -4.08 -2.04
N GLN A 136 -12.83 -4.97 -1.06
CA GLN A 136 -11.77 -5.97 -1.08
C GLN A 136 -11.96 -7.02 -2.19
N GLN A 137 -13.21 -7.43 -2.49
CA GLN A 137 -13.49 -8.31 -3.62
C GLN A 137 -13.07 -7.67 -4.95
N GLN A 138 -13.39 -6.38 -5.13
CA GLN A 138 -12.94 -5.62 -6.29
C GLN A 138 -11.41 -5.46 -6.33
N CYS A 139 -10.79 -5.13 -5.19
CA CYS A 139 -9.33 -5.04 -5.06
C CYS A 139 -8.65 -6.37 -5.45
N GLN A 140 -9.18 -7.51 -5.00
CA GLN A 140 -8.65 -8.82 -5.38
C GLN A 140 -8.82 -9.06 -6.88
N HIS A 141 -10.00 -8.77 -7.44
CA HIS A 141 -10.27 -8.93 -8.87
C HIS A 141 -9.27 -8.13 -9.72
N ASP A 142 -9.17 -6.82 -9.47
CA ASP A 142 -8.29 -5.94 -10.24
C ASP A 142 -6.81 -6.33 -10.06
N SER A 143 -6.42 -6.76 -8.84
CA SER A 143 -5.08 -7.29 -8.59
C SER A 143 -4.76 -8.51 -9.43
N VAL A 144 -5.66 -9.50 -9.45
CA VAL A 144 -5.49 -10.73 -10.20
C VAL A 144 -5.51 -10.44 -11.71
N GLN A 145 -6.31 -9.49 -12.17
CA GLN A 145 -6.33 -9.07 -13.56
C GLN A 145 -5.00 -8.42 -13.98
N ILE A 146 -4.44 -7.54 -13.15
CA ILE A 146 -3.11 -6.95 -13.36
C ILE A 146 -2.05 -8.06 -13.41
N VAL A 147 -2.07 -8.98 -12.45
CA VAL A 147 -1.11 -10.09 -12.37
C VAL A 147 -1.20 -10.99 -13.58
N TYR A 148 -2.40 -11.43 -13.97
CA TYR A 148 -2.64 -12.21 -15.17
C TYR A 148 -2.04 -11.54 -16.41
N SER A 149 -2.28 -10.24 -16.55
CA SER A 149 -1.83 -9.43 -17.67
C SER A 149 -0.31 -9.36 -17.78
N ILE A 150 0.37 -9.10 -16.66
CA ILE A 150 1.83 -9.08 -16.58
C ILE A 150 2.41 -10.45 -16.94
N LEU A 151 1.87 -11.52 -16.34
CA LEU A 151 2.38 -12.87 -16.54
C LEU A 151 2.10 -13.37 -17.95
N ASN A 152 0.96 -13.01 -18.53
CA ASN A 152 0.64 -13.34 -19.91
C ASN A 152 1.62 -12.67 -20.87
N LEU A 153 1.97 -11.40 -20.64
CA LEU A 153 3.04 -10.75 -21.40
C LEU A 153 4.36 -11.53 -21.30
N ALA A 154 4.81 -11.87 -20.09
CA ALA A 154 6.05 -12.60 -19.90
C ALA A 154 6.04 -13.94 -20.68
N ARG A 155 4.90 -14.64 -20.69
CA ARG A 155 4.71 -15.88 -21.44
C ARG A 155 4.75 -15.67 -22.95
N GLU A 156 4.09 -14.64 -23.48
CA GLU A 156 4.07 -14.35 -24.91
C GLU A 156 5.45 -13.91 -25.42
N VAL A 157 6.13 -13.04 -24.69
CA VAL A 157 7.51 -12.63 -25.02
C VAL A 157 8.48 -13.80 -24.95
N ARG A 158 8.32 -14.71 -23.98
CA ARG A 158 9.12 -15.94 -23.91
C ARG A 158 8.92 -16.84 -25.12
N LYS A 159 7.70 -16.94 -25.66
CA LYS A 159 7.38 -17.74 -26.85
C LYS A 159 7.87 -17.08 -28.14
N ASN A 160 7.72 -15.76 -28.26
CA ASN A 160 8.10 -14.97 -29.42
C ASN A 160 8.82 -13.68 -28.99
N PRO A 161 10.15 -13.73 -28.77
CA PRO A 161 10.92 -12.56 -28.34
C PRO A 161 10.89 -11.40 -29.35
N ASP A 162 10.71 -11.72 -30.63
CA ASP A 162 10.70 -10.75 -31.73
C ASP A 162 9.29 -10.23 -32.06
N MET A 163 8.30 -10.48 -31.18
CA MET A 163 6.96 -9.93 -31.36
C MET A 163 6.97 -8.40 -31.52
N GLU A 164 6.04 -7.90 -32.31
CA GLU A 164 5.80 -6.48 -32.46
C GLU A 164 5.18 -5.90 -31.19
N PHE A 165 5.62 -4.71 -30.84
CA PHE A 165 5.12 -3.93 -29.71
C PHE A 165 4.70 -2.56 -30.24
N ASP A 166 3.79 -1.92 -29.52
CA ASP A 166 3.37 -0.55 -29.81
C ASP A 166 4.58 0.41 -29.78
N ASP A 167 4.68 1.26 -30.80
CA ASP A 167 5.77 2.24 -30.97
C ASP A 167 5.86 3.27 -29.82
N SER A 168 4.80 3.42 -29.03
CA SER A 168 4.79 4.26 -27.83
C SER A 168 5.56 3.68 -26.65
N ILE A 169 5.95 2.39 -26.70
CA ILE A 169 6.74 1.76 -25.64
C ILE A 169 8.22 2.14 -25.82
N PRO A 170 8.89 2.71 -24.79
CA PRO A 170 10.29 3.08 -24.88
C PRO A 170 11.21 1.91 -25.27
N HIS A 171 12.07 2.11 -26.27
CA HIS A 171 12.97 1.06 -26.79
C HIS A 171 13.85 0.39 -25.73
N ASN A 172 14.35 1.15 -24.75
CA ASN A 172 15.15 0.59 -23.66
C ASN A 172 14.37 -0.46 -22.85
N LYS A 173 13.04 -0.34 -22.77
CA LYS A 173 12.16 -1.26 -22.05
C LYS A 173 11.85 -2.50 -22.90
N LEU A 174 11.64 -2.32 -24.20
CA LEU A 174 11.54 -3.44 -25.16
C LEU A 174 12.79 -4.32 -25.12
N ASN A 175 13.98 -3.70 -25.15
CA ASN A 175 15.25 -4.43 -25.06
C ASN A 175 15.34 -5.29 -23.80
N VAL A 176 14.82 -4.81 -22.67
CA VAL A 176 14.76 -5.58 -21.43
C VAL A 176 13.79 -6.76 -21.54
N LEU A 177 12.58 -6.55 -22.06
CA LEU A 177 11.61 -7.64 -22.27
C LEU A 177 12.17 -8.73 -23.18
N ARG A 178 12.77 -8.34 -24.31
CA ARG A 178 13.39 -9.28 -25.28
C ARG A 178 14.54 -10.05 -24.67
N ARG A 179 15.42 -9.38 -23.91
CA ARG A 179 16.50 -10.04 -23.17
C ARG A 179 15.97 -11.04 -22.13
N ASN A 180 14.89 -10.67 -21.45
CA ASN A 180 14.29 -11.51 -20.41
C ASN A 180 13.64 -12.77 -21.00
N ALA A 181 13.28 -12.77 -22.29
CA ALA A 181 12.73 -13.93 -23.00
C ALA A 181 13.64 -15.16 -22.95
N THR A 182 14.96 -14.98 -23.05
CA THR A 182 15.97 -16.05 -23.04
C THR A 182 16.67 -16.22 -21.70
N THR A 183 16.33 -15.41 -20.70
CA THR A 183 16.94 -15.43 -19.37
C THR A 183 15.87 -15.61 -18.30
N ARG A 184 15.35 -14.51 -17.77
CA ARG A 184 14.43 -14.48 -16.64
C ARG A 184 13.16 -15.30 -16.84
N TYR A 185 12.52 -15.21 -18.01
CA TYR A 185 11.27 -15.92 -18.27
C TYR A 185 11.48 -17.44 -18.44
N VAL A 186 12.72 -17.85 -18.74
CA VAL A 186 13.13 -19.26 -18.72
C VAL A 186 13.41 -19.70 -17.28
N GLU A 187 14.20 -18.93 -16.53
CA GLU A 187 14.55 -19.20 -15.13
C GLU A 187 13.32 -19.34 -14.22
N PHE A 188 12.40 -18.37 -14.30
CA PHE A 188 11.17 -18.34 -13.51
C PHE A 188 9.97 -18.94 -14.24
N GLY A 189 10.20 -19.71 -15.30
CA GLY A 189 9.14 -20.14 -16.20
C GLY A 189 8.01 -20.92 -15.52
N ASN A 190 8.37 -21.87 -14.65
CA ASN A 190 7.40 -22.67 -13.89
C ASN A 190 6.55 -21.82 -12.94
N GLU A 191 7.12 -20.77 -12.36
CA GLU A 191 6.44 -19.89 -11.42
C GLU A 191 5.48 -18.94 -12.14
N ILE A 192 5.94 -18.35 -13.24
CA ILE A 192 5.11 -17.54 -14.14
C ILE A 192 3.91 -18.36 -14.62
N ASP A 193 4.12 -19.59 -15.10
CA ASP A 193 3.05 -20.43 -15.63
C ASP A 193 2.04 -20.83 -14.53
N LYS A 194 2.50 -21.18 -13.33
CA LYS A 194 1.61 -21.52 -12.19
C LYS A 194 0.78 -20.33 -11.73
N LEU A 195 1.39 -19.16 -11.54
CA LEU A 195 0.68 -17.96 -11.11
C LEU A 195 -0.30 -17.48 -12.19
N HIS A 196 0.08 -17.57 -13.48
CA HIS A 196 -0.82 -17.28 -14.59
C HIS A 196 -2.05 -18.19 -14.56
N GLN A 197 -1.85 -19.51 -14.41
CA GLN A 197 -2.96 -20.48 -14.36
C GLN A 197 -3.90 -20.23 -13.18
N HIS A 198 -3.37 -19.91 -11.99
CA HIS A 198 -4.20 -19.56 -10.83
C HIS A 198 -5.00 -18.28 -11.09
N SER A 199 -4.35 -17.27 -11.69
CA SER A 199 -5.01 -16.00 -12.02
C SER A 199 -6.11 -16.21 -13.07
N GLU A 200 -5.85 -17.01 -14.10
CA GLU A 200 -6.83 -17.36 -15.13
C GLU A 200 -8.04 -18.09 -14.54
N ALA A 201 -7.80 -19.10 -13.70
CA ALA A 201 -8.87 -19.86 -13.05
C ALA A 201 -9.73 -18.97 -12.14
N PHE A 202 -9.11 -18.04 -11.40
CA PHE A 202 -9.83 -17.08 -10.58
C PHE A 202 -10.68 -16.13 -11.44
N LEU A 203 -10.12 -15.54 -12.50
CA LEU A 203 -10.84 -14.58 -13.35
C LEU A 203 -12.01 -15.22 -14.11
N GLN A 204 -11.90 -16.50 -14.49
CA GLN A 204 -13.01 -17.26 -15.10
C GLN A 204 -14.18 -17.49 -14.13
N GLN A 205 -13.90 -17.53 -12.82
CA GLN A 205 -14.91 -17.72 -11.77
C GLN A 205 -15.42 -16.39 -11.22
N SER A 206 -14.66 -15.31 -11.36
CA SER A 206 -15.03 -13.98 -10.89
C SER A 206 -16.18 -13.43 -11.72
N GLY A 207 -17.30 -13.09 -11.08
CA GLY A 207 -18.42 -12.40 -11.72
C GLY A 207 -18.26 -10.88 -11.80
N LEU A 208 -17.13 -10.35 -11.31
CA LEU A 208 -16.84 -8.92 -11.30
C LEU A 208 -16.24 -8.47 -12.64
N GLY A 209 -16.51 -7.22 -13.01
CA GLY A 209 -15.76 -6.51 -14.03
C GLY A 209 -14.63 -5.68 -13.41
N VAL A 210 -13.84 -5.04 -14.26
CA VAL A 210 -12.87 -4.04 -13.83
C VAL A 210 -13.63 -2.86 -13.21
N PHE A 211 -13.13 -2.33 -12.09
CA PHE A 211 -13.64 -1.10 -11.53
C PHE A 211 -13.56 0.02 -12.58
N ASP A 212 -14.53 0.92 -12.69
CA ASP A 212 -14.59 1.89 -13.80
C ASP A 212 -14.82 3.35 -13.35
N ALA A 213 -14.80 3.60 -12.04
CA ALA A 213 -14.96 4.96 -11.52
C ALA A 213 -13.66 5.76 -11.69
N GLU A 214 -13.75 6.98 -12.20
CA GLU A 214 -12.60 7.85 -12.44
C GLU A 214 -12.32 8.79 -11.27
N LEU A 215 -11.04 8.92 -10.85
CA LEU A 215 -10.59 9.93 -9.89
C LEU A 215 -9.57 10.91 -10.48
N ILE A 216 -10.05 12.04 -10.99
CA ILE A 216 -9.20 13.12 -11.53
C ILE A 216 -8.35 13.79 -10.45
N TYR A 217 -7.23 14.40 -10.87
CA TYR A 217 -6.22 14.96 -9.96
C TYR A 217 -6.76 16.01 -8.97
N GLU A 218 -7.60 16.94 -9.43
CA GLU A 218 -8.16 18.00 -8.57
C GLU A 218 -9.04 17.41 -7.46
N SER A 219 -9.83 16.38 -7.81
CA SER A 219 -10.65 15.63 -6.85
C SER A 219 -9.79 14.81 -5.89
N ALA A 220 -8.76 14.12 -6.41
CA ALA A 220 -7.81 13.36 -5.61
C ALA A 220 -7.09 14.25 -4.59
N LEU A 221 -6.68 15.47 -4.99
CA LEU A 221 -6.01 16.41 -4.11
C LEU A 221 -6.89 16.87 -2.95
N SER A 222 -8.18 17.13 -3.20
CA SER A 222 -9.12 17.48 -2.14
C SER A 222 -9.34 16.30 -1.19
N LYS A 223 -9.59 15.09 -1.74
CA LYS A 223 -9.81 13.87 -0.96
C LYS A 223 -8.58 13.49 -0.12
N ALA A 224 -7.37 13.70 -0.64
CA ALA A 224 -6.12 13.47 0.10
C ALA A 224 -6.01 14.37 1.33
N LYS A 225 -6.40 15.64 1.23
CA LYS A 225 -6.45 16.54 2.39
C LYS A 225 -7.45 16.05 3.44
N ASP A 226 -8.62 15.61 3.02
CA ASP A 226 -9.63 15.09 3.95
C ASP A 226 -9.16 13.81 4.65
N HIS A 227 -8.50 12.91 3.91
CA HIS A 227 -7.92 11.68 4.47
C HIS A 227 -6.75 11.99 5.41
N ASP A 228 -5.88 12.93 5.07
CA ASP A 228 -4.81 13.43 5.94
C ASP A 228 -5.38 13.99 7.25
N ILE A 229 -6.46 14.77 7.20
CA ILE A 229 -7.10 15.32 8.41
C ILE A 229 -7.64 14.18 9.28
N LYS A 230 -8.33 13.20 8.69
CA LYS A 230 -8.84 12.04 9.42
C LYS A 230 -7.71 11.24 10.07
N LEU A 231 -6.66 10.92 9.30
CA LEU A 231 -5.50 10.19 9.81
C LEU A 231 -4.82 10.95 10.96
N ASN A 232 -4.56 12.25 10.80
CA ASN A 232 -3.94 13.07 11.84
C ASN A 232 -4.81 13.16 13.10
N THR A 233 -6.13 13.17 12.95
CA THR A 233 -7.07 13.14 14.09
C THR A 233 -6.95 11.82 14.87
N LEU A 234 -6.89 10.68 14.18
CA LEU A 234 -6.66 9.36 14.80
C LEU A 234 -5.31 9.33 15.53
N LEU A 235 -4.26 9.87 14.89
CA LEU A 235 -2.92 9.92 15.48
C LEU A 235 -2.83 10.83 16.71
N GLY A 236 -3.54 11.96 16.70
CA GLY A 236 -3.63 12.86 17.85
C GLY A 236 -4.22 12.14 19.06
N ARG A 237 -5.40 11.53 18.88
CA ARG A 237 -6.07 10.74 19.91
C ARG A 237 -5.20 9.59 20.44
N TYR A 238 -4.55 8.86 19.54
CA TYR A 238 -3.63 7.78 19.93
C TYR A 238 -2.47 8.28 20.81
N LYS A 239 -1.87 9.43 20.49
CA LYS A 239 -0.79 10.02 21.29
C LYS A 239 -1.27 10.48 22.67
N GLU A 240 -2.41 11.17 22.73
CA GLU A 240 -3.03 11.59 23.99
C GLU A 240 -3.32 10.40 24.91
N ASN A 241 -3.82 9.30 24.34
CA ASN A 241 -4.07 8.07 25.09
C ASN A 241 -2.77 7.45 25.63
N LYS A 242 -1.71 7.39 24.81
CA LYS A 242 -0.39 6.85 25.19
C LYS A 242 0.28 7.66 26.31
N GLU A 243 0.17 8.99 26.26
CA GLU A 243 0.66 9.90 27.31
C GLU A 243 -0.11 9.72 28.61
N THR A 244 -1.44 9.56 28.53
CA THR A 244 -2.31 9.33 29.69
C THR A 244 -2.02 8.00 30.40
N ILE A 245 -1.63 6.96 29.65
CA ILE A 245 -1.23 5.64 30.20
C ILE A 245 0.17 5.69 30.84
N SER A 246 1.06 6.54 30.31
CA SER A 246 2.47 6.62 30.74
C SER A 246 2.70 7.59 31.91
N ALA A 247 1.71 8.43 32.25
CA ALA A 247 1.79 9.29 33.42
C ALA A 247 1.64 8.45 34.71
N PRO A 248 2.62 8.43 35.62
CA PRO A 248 2.42 7.81 36.92
C PRO A 248 1.31 8.58 37.64
N GLN A 249 0.27 7.87 38.06
CA GLN A 249 -0.71 8.41 39.00
C GLN A 249 -0.02 8.61 40.36
N SER A 250 0.75 9.69 40.51
CA SER A 250 1.18 10.13 41.84
C SER A 250 0.00 10.81 42.51
N LEU A 251 -0.65 10.06 43.39
CA LEU A 251 -1.48 10.59 44.47
C LEU A 251 -0.68 11.63 45.27
N SER A 252 -1.21 12.87 45.26
CA SER A 252 -1.15 13.91 46.30
C SER A 252 0.11 14.09 47.14
N LEU A 253 0.70 15.30 47.12
CA LEU A 253 0.67 16.21 48.28
C LEU A 253 1.28 17.57 47.94
N ASP A 254 0.68 18.60 48.53
CA ASP A 254 1.13 19.98 48.58
C ASP A 254 2.64 20.13 48.73
N ASN A 255 3.23 21.06 47.98
CA ASN A 255 4.05 22.14 48.56
C ASN A 255 4.24 23.27 47.54
N LYS A 256 3.91 24.48 48.00
CA LYS A 256 4.23 25.78 47.38
C LYS A 256 5.75 26.03 47.36
N VAL A 257 6.13 27.12 46.66
CA VAL A 257 7.38 27.93 46.78
C VAL A 257 8.47 27.45 45.80
N ASP A 258 9.03 28.21 44.85
CA ASP A 258 9.10 29.65 44.59
C ASP A 258 9.39 29.98 43.09
N GLU A 259 9.11 31.24 42.73
CA GLU A 259 9.44 31.93 41.48
C GLU A 259 10.96 32.16 41.27
N GLU A 260 11.28 32.65 40.05
CA GLU A 260 12.51 33.32 39.58
C GLU A 260 13.54 32.47 38.79
N ASN A 261 13.55 32.56 37.46
CA ASN A 261 14.23 33.68 36.76
C ASN A 261 14.15 33.54 35.23
N ILE A 262 13.97 34.69 34.60
CA ILE A 262 13.93 34.94 33.15
C ILE A 262 15.36 35.12 32.65
N THR A 263 15.72 34.56 31.48
CA THR A 263 16.51 35.33 30.52
C THR A 263 16.37 34.81 29.09
N THR A 264 15.98 35.75 28.23
CA THR A 264 15.77 35.71 26.79
C THR A 264 17.06 35.59 25.98
N GLU A 265 17.00 34.92 24.82
CA GLU A 265 17.66 35.40 23.60
C GLU A 265 16.95 34.88 22.32
N LYS A 266 16.70 35.79 21.38
CA LYS A 266 15.97 35.59 20.11
C LYS A 266 16.95 35.55 18.92
N LYS A 267 16.89 34.43 18.17
CA LYS A 267 16.89 34.20 16.68
C LYS A 267 17.81 35.00 15.73
N PRO A 268 18.27 34.37 14.61
CA PRO A 268 17.45 34.33 13.37
C PRO A 268 17.51 32.96 12.65
N SER A 269 16.38 32.28 12.40
CA SER A 269 15.63 32.23 11.12
C SER A 269 16.47 31.90 9.88
N THR A 270 16.41 30.63 9.47
CA THR A 270 16.58 30.21 8.07
C THR A 270 15.45 29.23 7.74
N GLU A 271 14.64 29.59 6.76
CA GLU A 271 13.57 28.78 6.18
C GLU A 271 14.16 27.50 5.57
N VAL A 272 13.69 26.34 6.04
CA VAL A 272 13.82 25.07 5.32
C VAL A 272 12.46 24.41 5.38
N SER A 273 11.91 24.15 4.19
CA SER A 273 10.60 23.55 3.94
C SER A 273 10.28 22.37 4.86
N ASP A 274 9.12 22.42 5.51
CA ASP A 274 8.51 21.33 6.25
C ASP A 274 8.20 20.15 5.31
N LYS A 275 9.19 19.28 5.09
CA LYS A 275 8.93 17.93 4.58
C LYS A 275 8.34 17.13 5.73
N LYS A 276 7.02 16.87 5.66
CA LYS A 276 6.30 15.95 6.56
C LYS A 276 7.08 14.64 6.64
N ASN A 277 7.71 14.38 7.79
CA ASN A 277 8.25 13.08 8.17
C ASN A 277 7.09 12.18 8.65
N SER A 278 7.04 10.91 8.21
CA SER A 278 6.02 9.95 8.64
C SER A 278 6.11 9.86 10.15
N PHE A 279 4.97 9.87 10.82
CA PHE A 279 4.93 10.09 12.26
C PHE A 279 5.55 8.96 13.10
N PHE A 280 5.79 7.77 12.53
CA PHE A 280 6.23 6.58 13.26
C PHE A 280 7.48 5.89 12.68
N SER A 281 8.04 6.37 11.57
CA SER A 281 9.33 5.91 11.06
C SER A 281 10.20 7.09 10.63
N THR A 282 11.34 7.26 11.31
CA THR A 282 12.42 8.20 10.95
C THR A 282 13.25 7.74 9.74
N SER A 283 12.90 6.62 9.13
CA SER A 283 13.51 6.12 7.91
C SER A 283 12.43 5.97 6.85
N ASN A 284 12.56 6.72 5.76
CA ASN A 284 12.05 6.39 4.40
C ASN A 284 11.07 7.35 3.71
N LEU A 285 11.14 8.67 3.91
CA LEU A 285 10.35 9.60 3.08
C LEU A 285 10.95 10.04 1.75
N LEU A 286 12.22 9.72 1.50
CA LEU A 286 12.76 9.78 0.14
C LEU A 286 12.28 8.61 -0.74
N PHE A 287 11.52 7.65 -0.19
CA PHE A 287 11.21 6.37 -0.84
C PHE A 287 9.81 6.33 -1.47
N PHE A 288 8.97 7.34 -1.27
CA PHE A 288 7.58 7.34 -1.74
C PHE A 288 7.32 8.09 -3.06
N GLY A 289 8.32 8.81 -3.59
CA GLY A 289 8.17 9.59 -4.83
C GLY A 289 8.75 8.97 -6.11
N GLY A 290 9.41 7.81 -6.05
CA GLY A 290 10.28 7.35 -7.15
C GLY A 290 9.88 6.06 -7.87
N VAL A 291 9.14 5.14 -7.23
CA VAL A 291 9.00 3.75 -7.73
C VAL A 291 7.53 3.28 -7.89
N VAL A 292 6.56 4.12 -7.53
CA VAL A 292 5.11 3.88 -7.74
C VAL A 292 4.73 3.71 -9.22
N LEU A 293 5.62 4.06 -10.13
CA LEU A 293 5.31 4.43 -11.51
C LEU A 293 5.62 3.36 -12.56
N ALA A 294 6.46 2.37 -12.28
CA ALA A 294 6.83 1.42 -13.33
C ALA A 294 5.64 0.52 -13.71
N ALA A 295 5.00 -0.17 -12.76
CA ALA A 295 3.81 -0.99 -13.03
C ALA A 295 2.61 -0.21 -13.57
N VAL A 296 2.26 0.93 -12.97
CA VAL A 296 1.03 1.65 -13.35
C VAL A 296 1.19 2.44 -14.67
N ILE A 297 2.44 2.78 -15.09
CA ILE A 297 2.68 3.28 -16.46
C ILE A 297 2.75 2.15 -17.48
N PHE A 298 3.43 1.06 -17.16
CA PHE A 298 3.71 0.02 -18.16
C PHE A 298 2.49 -0.79 -18.51
N ILE A 299 1.63 -1.11 -17.55
CA ILE A 299 0.61 -2.15 -17.73
C ILE A 299 -0.59 -1.66 -18.56
N PRO A 300 -1.14 -0.45 -18.39
CA PRO A 300 -2.26 0.04 -19.21
C PRO A 300 -1.97 0.09 -20.72
N ARG A 301 -0.85 0.71 -21.14
CA ARG A 301 -0.46 0.81 -22.56
C ARG A 301 -0.09 -0.54 -23.18
N LEU A 302 0.36 -1.46 -22.35
CA LEU A 302 0.80 -2.77 -22.78
C LEU A 302 -0.39 -3.76 -22.78
N LEU A 303 -1.42 -3.50 -21.96
CA LEU A 303 -2.70 -4.18 -21.98
C LEU A 303 -3.62 -3.78 -23.11
N THR A 304 -3.61 -2.52 -23.55
CA THR A 304 -4.32 -2.09 -24.77
C THR A 304 -3.85 -2.88 -25.99
N HIS A 305 -2.57 -3.25 -26.05
CA HIS A 305 -2.01 -4.11 -27.11
C HIS A 305 -2.51 -5.57 -27.02
N LEU A 306 -2.67 -6.12 -25.82
CA LEU A 306 -3.22 -7.48 -25.64
C LEU A 306 -4.74 -7.53 -25.87
N LYS A 307 -5.47 -6.44 -25.63
CA LYS A 307 -6.89 -6.29 -26.01
C LYS A 307 -7.06 -6.14 -27.52
N ALA A 308 -6.18 -5.42 -28.21
CA ALA A 308 -6.25 -5.20 -29.67
C ALA A 308 -6.05 -6.50 -30.49
N ASN A 309 -5.36 -7.50 -29.94
CA ASN A 309 -5.17 -8.82 -30.56
C ASN A 309 -6.21 -9.88 -30.17
N LYS A 310 -7.31 -9.47 -29.52
CA LYS A 310 -8.52 -10.28 -29.38
C LYS A 310 -9.70 -9.58 -30.07
N LEU A 311 -9.78 -9.77 -31.38
CA LEU A 311 -11.01 -9.84 -32.18
C LEU A 311 -10.73 -10.64 -33.45
#